data_AF-A0A419EP91-F1
#
_entry.id   AF-A0A419EP91-F1
#
_cell.length_a   1.000
_cell.length_b   1.000
_cell.length_c   1.000
_cell.angle_alpha   90.00
_cell.angle_beta   90.00
_cell.angle_gamma   90.00
#
_symmetry.space_group_name_H-M   'P 1'
#
loop_
_entity.id
_entity.type
_entity.pdbx_description
1 polymer ?
#
loop_
_entity_poly.entity_id
_entity_poly.type
_entity_poly.pdbx_seq_one_letter_code
_entity_poly.pdbx_strand_id
1 'polypeptide(L)'
;MTENVPRGWGDDPLSGFIELARRNTFASYSRLHVLYKLLSDIDKAYKTLTDNLINTPDWYAAWFLLGTHSSYLGGARLSLSGQTTEAFRVLRGCIENALYGFHVSRNHESFRTWLNRHNNEVSMRAVKNEFRITCLFDELESIDKKLHRISKDLYDRTIDFGAHPNERAFSSNMKILEGTETVKMELRYMT
;
A
#
# COMPACT_ATOMS: atom_id res chain seq x y z
N MET A 1 -24.77 -1.11 17.38
CA MET A 1 -25.12 0.31 17.17
C MET A 1 -25.87 0.40 15.85
N THR A 2 -27.11 0.87 15.85
CA THR A 2 -27.81 1.24 14.61
C THR A 2 -27.21 2.56 14.13
N GLU A 3 -26.48 2.54 13.02
CA GLU A 3 -25.90 3.76 12.43
C GLU A 3 -27.03 4.71 12.00
N ASN A 4 -26.98 5.96 12.49
CA ASN A 4 -27.77 7.05 11.95
C ASN A 4 -27.14 7.47 10.61
N VAL A 5 -27.58 6.86 9.52
CA VAL A 5 -27.12 7.19 8.18
C VAL A 5 -27.71 8.56 7.78
N PRO A 6 -26.91 9.51 7.25
CA PRO A 6 -27.41 10.80 6.81
C PRO A 6 -28.49 10.68 5.73
N ARG A 7 -29.46 11.62 5.72
CA ARG A 7 -30.47 11.69 4.67
C ARG A 7 -29.78 11.86 3.31
N GLY A 8 -30.14 11.01 2.34
CA GLY A 8 -29.58 11.06 0.98
C GLY A 8 -28.37 10.15 0.74
N TRP A 9 -27.87 9.45 1.77
CA TRP A 9 -26.75 8.52 1.59
C TRP A 9 -27.17 7.26 0.85
N GLY A 10 -26.47 6.94 -0.24
CA GLY A 10 -26.77 5.83 -1.14
C GLY A 10 -27.68 6.21 -2.31
N ASP A 11 -28.21 7.44 -2.34
CA ASP A 11 -29.08 7.92 -3.43
C ASP A 11 -28.28 8.36 -4.66
N ASP A 12 -26.96 8.60 -4.52
CA ASP A 12 -26.05 8.92 -5.61
C ASP A 12 -25.02 7.81 -5.86
N PRO A 13 -24.46 7.69 -7.08
CA PRO A 13 -23.52 6.62 -7.42
C PRO A 13 -22.28 6.55 -6.54
N LEU A 14 -21.75 7.69 -6.07
CA LEU A 14 -20.53 7.72 -5.26
C LEU A 14 -20.80 7.24 -3.84
N SER A 15 -21.85 7.73 -3.18
CA SER A 15 -22.21 7.26 -1.84
C SER A 15 -22.68 5.80 -1.85
N GLY A 16 -23.37 5.38 -2.92
CA GLY A 16 -23.72 3.98 -3.15
C GLY A 16 -22.49 3.07 -3.27
N PHE A 17 -21.47 3.49 -4.02
CA PHE A 17 -20.19 2.76 -4.11
C PHE A 17 -19.47 2.67 -2.76
N ILE A 18 -19.40 3.77 -2.00
CA ILE A 18 -18.74 3.78 -0.68
C ILE A 18 -19.46 2.82 0.28
N GLU A 19 -20.80 2.82 0.28
CA GLU A 19 -21.60 1.89 1.09
C GLU A 19 -21.38 0.43 0.69
N LEU A 20 -21.26 0.15 -0.61
CA LEU A 20 -20.96 -1.18 -1.12
C LEU A 20 -19.56 -1.65 -0.68
N ALA A 21 -18.54 -0.81 -0.81
CA ALA A 21 -17.19 -1.08 -0.31
C ALA A 21 -17.16 -1.37 1.20
N ARG A 22 -17.98 -0.64 1.97
CA ARG A 22 -18.16 -0.88 3.41
C ARG A 22 -18.79 -2.25 3.68
N ARG A 23 -19.87 -2.60 2.97
CA ARG A 23 -20.52 -3.92 3.06
C ARG A 23 -19.58 -5.06 2.67
N ASN A 24 -18.78 -4.88 1.62
CA ASN A 24 -17.76 -5.85 1.22
C ASN A 24 -16.73 -6.07 2.32
N THR A 25 -16.34 -5.02 3.06
CA THR A 25 -15.43 -5.17 4.20
C THR A 25 -16.01 -6.08 5.28
N PHE A 26 -17.30 -5.93 5.61
CA PHE A 26 -17.98 -6.84 6.54
C PHE A 26 -18.09 -8.26 6.00
N ALA A 27 -18.43 -8.42 4.71
CA ALA A 27 -18.50 -9.72 4.06
C ALA A 27 -17.12 -10.43 4.07
N SER A 28 -16.04 -9.72 3.77
CA SER A 28 -14.67 -10.21 3.83
C SER A 28 -14.28 -10.61 5.25
N TYR A 29 -14.59 -9.79 6.26
CA TYR A 29 -14.39 -10.15 7.67
C TYR A 29 -15.11 -11.44 8.04
N SER A 30 -16.36 -11.61 7.59
CA SER A 30 -17.21 -12.76 7.90
C SER A 30 -16.90 -14.02 7.08
N ARG A 31 -16.29 -13.90 5.89
CA ARG A 31 -16.09 -15.04 4.98
C ARG A 31 -14.63 -15.43 4.79
N LEU A 32 -13.70 -14.49 5.01
CA LEU A 32 -12.27 -14.65 4.78
C LEU A 32 -11.49 -14.55 6.09
N HIS A 33 -11.99 -15.19 7.16
CA HIS A 33 -11.45 -15.07 8.51
C HIS A 33 -9.94 -15.31 8.61
N VAL A 34 -9.42 -16.31 7.88
CA VAL A 34 -7.98 -16.62 7.85
C VAL A 34 -7.18 -15.45 7.27
N LEU A 35 -7.61 -14.91 6.12
CA LEU A 35 -6.94 -13.78 5.48
C LEU A 35 -7.06 -12.50 6.31
N TYR A 36 -8.25 -12.24 6.88
CA TYR A 36 -8.44 -11.11 7.79
C TYR A 36 -7.52 -11.22 9.02
N LYS A 37 -7.39 -12.43 9.59
CA LYS A 37 -6.49 -12.67 10.72
C LYS A 37 -5.03 -12.38 10.36
N LEU A 38 -4.56 -12.80 9.18
CA LEU A 38 -3.21 -12.46 8.72
C LEU A 38 -3.01 -10.94 8.64
N LEU A 39 -3.99 -10.22 8.10
CA LEU A 39 -3.92 -8.75 8.05
C LEU A 39 -3.93 -8.12 9.46
N SER A 40 -4.73 -8.66 10.37
CA SER A 40 -4.77 -8.20 11.77
C SER A 40 -3.46 -8.47 12.50
N ASP A 41 -2.80 -9.60 12.26
CA ASP A 41 -1.56 -9.95 12.95
C ASP A 41 -0.39 -9.07 12.49
N ILE A 42 -0.35 -8.67 11.21
CA ILE A 42 0.59 -7.66 10.72
C ILE A 42 0.29 -6.28 11.34
N ASP A 43 -0.98 -5.87 11.46
CA ASP A 43 -1.36 -4.61 12.14
C ASP A 43 -0.87 -4.59 13.60
N LYS A 44 -0.99 -5.70 14.32
CA LYS A 44 -0.50 -5.82 15.70
C LYS A 44 1.02 -5.67 15.79
N ALA A 45 1.76 -6.18 14.80
CA ALA A 45 3.21 -5.99 14.74
C ALA A 45 3.56 -4.51 14.58
N TYR A 46 2.87 -3.79 13.69
CA TYR A 46 3.03 -2.33 13.57
C TYR A 46 2.68 -1.60 14.86
N LYS A 47 1.54 -1.91 15.49
CA LYS A 47 1.15 -1.30 16.77
C LYS A 47 2.19 -1.49 17.85
N THR A 48 2.73 -2.70 17.96
CA THR A 48 3.82 -3.00 18.89
C THR A 48 5.04 -2.11 18.64
N LEU A 49 5.39 -1.88 17.37
CA LEU A 49 6.50 -0.97 17.02
C LEU A 49 6.17 0.50 17.33
N THR A 50 4.95 0.96 16.99
CA THR A 50 4.56 2.37 17.13
C THR A 50 4.32 2.78 18.57
N ASP A 51 3.82 1.87 19.42
CA ASP A 51 3.62 2.15 20.86
C ASP A 51 4.95 2.42 21.58
N ASN A 52 6.05 1.88 21.04
CA ASN A 52 7.40 2.10 21.55
C ASN A 52 8.07 3.40 21.04
N LEU A 53 7.39 4.21 20.21
CA LEU A 53 7.97 5.43 19.62
C LEU A 53 7.97 6.64 20.55
N ILE A 54 7.24 6.63 21.67
CA ILE A 54 7.01 7.80 22.53
C ILE A 54 8.33 8.48 23.00
N ASN A 55 9.46 7.76 23.02
CA ASN A 55 10.78 8.32 23.39
C ASN A 55 11.92 7.89 22.45
N THR A 56 11.64 7.63 21.16
CA THR A 56 12.72 7.24 20.25
C THR A 56 13.67 8.42 19.99
N PRO A 57 15.01 8.24 20.07
CA PRO A 57 15.96 9.27 19.66
C PRO A 57 15.97 9.47 18.13
N ASP A 58 15.48 8.50 17.37
CA ASP A 58 15.37 8.53 15.91
C ASP A 58 13.92 8.84 15.49
N TRP A 59 13.54 10.09 15.68
CA TRP A 59 12.22 10.60 15.30
C TRP A 59 12.02 10.65 13.78
N TYR A 60 13.12 10.66 13.02
CA TYR A 60 13.11 10.71 11.57
C TYR A 60 12.65 9.39 10.96
N ALA A 61 13.21 8.26 11.41
CA ALA A 61 12.75 6.94 11.02
C ALA A 61 11.31 6.66 11.49
N ALA A 62 10.91 7.25 12.62
CA ALA A 62 9.54 7.13 13.14
C ALA A 62 8.48 7.65 12.15
N TRP A 63 8.75 8.75 11.44
CA TRP A 63 7.82 9.29 10.43
C TRP A 63 7.58 8.30 9.29
N PHE A 64 8.65 7.66 8.82
CA PHE A 64 8.56 6.64 7.78
C PHE A 64 7.88 5.36 8.27
N LEU A 65 8.09 4.96 9.53
CA LEU A 65 7.36 3.84 10.13
C LEU A 65 5.85 4.12 10.22
N LEU A 66 5.46 5.33 10.64
CA LEU A 66 4.05 5.73 10.67
C LEU A 66 3.45 5.79 9.25
N GLY A 67 4.21 6.31 8.27
CA GLY A 67 3.82 6.30 6.86
C GLY A 67 3.65 4.89 6.29
N THR A 68 4.54 3.96 6.70
CA THR A 68 4.48 2.53 6.37
C THR A 68 3.20 1.92 6.92
N HIS A 69 2.92 2.09 8.21
CA HIS A 69 1.71 1.55 8.86
C HIS A 69 0.42 2.13 8.28
N SER A 70 0.39 3.45 8.03
CA SER A 70 -0.75 4.10 7.38
C SER A 70 -1.02 3.54 5.98
N SER A 71 0.03 3.35 5.17
CA SER A 71 -0.07 2.73 3.85
C SER A 71 -0.56 1.28 3.95
N TYR A 72 -0.07 0.52 4.93
CA TYR A 72 -0.53 -0.83 5.20
C TYR A 72 -2.03 -0.88 5.52
N LEU A 73 -2.52 -0.03 6.43
CA LEU A 73 -3.94 0.07 6.78
C LEU A 73 -4.80 0.45 5.57
N GLY A 74 -4.33 1.39 4.75
CA GLY A 74 -4.99 1.78 3.50
C GLY A 74 -5.09 0.59 2.52
N GLY A 75 -4.00 -0.13 2.30
CA GLY A 75 -3.97 -1.33 1.46
C GLY A 75 -4.87 -2.45 1.96
N ALA A 76 -4.86 -2.71 3.28
CA ALA A 76 -5.74 -3.70 3.91
C ALA A 76 -7.22 -3.32 3.74
N ARG A 77 -7.59 -2.06 3.96
CA ARG A 77 -8.95 -1.56 3.75
C ARG A 77 -9.40 -1.74 2.30
N LEU A 78 -8.57 -1.34 1.33
CA LEU A 78 -8.88 -1.48 -0.10
C LEU A 78 -9.09 -2.96 -0.46
N SER A 79 -8.18 -3.83 -0.02
CA SER A 79 -8.27 -5.28 -0.25
C SER A 79 -9.56 -5.88 0.30
N LEU A 80 -9.91 -5.56 1.56
CA LEU A 80 -11.13 -6.07 2.21
C LEU A 80 -12.42 -5.54 1.57
N SER A 81 -12.37 -4.36 0.96
CA SER A 81 -13.51 -3.75 0.26
C SER A 81 -13.71 -4.22 -1.19
N GLY A 82 -12.80 -5.05 -1.71
CA GLY A 82 -12.82 -5.55 -3.09
C GLY A 82 -12.05 -4.70 -4.11
N GLN A 83 -11.33 -3.66 -3.66
CA GLN A 83 -10.51 -2.78 -4.51
C GLN A 83 -9.06 -3.30 -4.57
N THR A 84 -8.88 -4.54 -5.02
CA THR A 84 -7.61 -5.26 -4.88
C THR A 84 -6.50 -4.71 -5.76
N THR A 85 -6.81 -4.24 -6.97
CA THR A 85 -5.81 -3.66 -7.88
C THR A 85 -5.25 -2.34 -7.33
N GLU A 86 -6.12 -1.50 -6.80
CA GLU A 86 -5.78 -0.23 -6.17
C GLU A 86 -4.99 -0.44 -4.87
N ALA A 87 -5.27 -1.53 -4.14
CA ALA A 87 -4.54 -1.88 -2.93
C ALA A 87 -3.03 -2.00 -3.19
N PHE A 88 -2.62 -2.56 -4.34
CA PHE A 88 -1.19 -2.70 -4.67
C PHE A 88 -0.46 -1.36 -4.78
N ARG A 89 -1.13 -0.28 -5.21
CA ARG A 89 -0.51 1.07 -5.26
C ARG A 89 -0.15 1.56 -3.87
N VAL A 90 -1.07 1.38 -2.91
CA VAL A 90 -0.86 1.81 -1.53
C VAL A 90 0.15 0.90 -0.82
N LEU A 91 0.09 -0.42 -1.07
CA LEU A 91 1.05 -1.38 -0.53
C LEU A 91 2.47 -1.18 -1.09
N ARG A 92 2.63 -0.66 -2.31
CA ARG A 92 3.93 -0.22 -2.81
C ARG A 92 4.50 0.90 -1.94
N GLY A 93 3.68 1.91 -1.66
CA GLY A 93 4.04 3.01 -0.74
C GLY A 93 4.39 2.52 0.67
N CYS A 94 3.77 1.42 1.14
CA CYS A 94 4.16 0.77 2.40
C CYS A 94 5.62 0.30 2.35
N ILE A 95 6.03 -0.41 1.29
CA ILE A 95 7.40 -0.92 1.15
C ILE A 95 8.39 0.23 0.96
N GLU A 96 8.04 1.23 0.14
CA GLU A 96 8.90 2.39 -0.12
C GLU A 96 9.14 3.21 1.15
N ASN A 97 8.10 3.48 1.95
CA ASN A 97 8.27 4.15 3.25
C ASN A 97 9.16 3.33 4.20
N ALA A 98 8.98 2.02 4.26
CA ALA A 98 9.81 1.17 5.13
C ALA A 98 11.30 1.24 4.75
N LEU A 99 11.60 1.23 3.45
CA LEU A 99 12.96 1.36 2.92
C LEU A 99 13.56 2.75 3.17
N TYR A 100 12.75 3.81 3.07
CA TYR A 100 13.20 5.16 3.42
C TYR A 100 13.53 5.27 4.91
N GLY A 101 12.68 4.73 5.78
CA GLY A 101 12.92 4.70 7.22
C GLY A 101 14.16 3.92 7.57
N PHE A 102 14.35 2.75 6.93
CA PHE A 102 15.56 1.95 7.06
C PHE A 102 16.82 2.73 6.68
N HIS A 103 16.82 3.36 5.49
CA HIS A 103 17.96 4.15 5.02
C HIS A 103 18.29 5.33 5.95
N VAL A 104 17.26 6.07 6.36
CA VAL A 104 17.43 7.24 7.25
C VAL A 104 17.92 6.84 8.64
N SER A 105 17.45 5.72 9.20
CA SER A 105 17.91 5.22 10.50
C SER A 105 19.39 4.85 10.53
N ARG A 106 20.01 4.68 9.36
CA ARG A 106 21.43 4.37 9.20
C ARG A 106 22.25 5.59 8.77
N ASN A 107 21.61 6.52 8.07
CA ASN A 107 22.23 7.72 7.52
C ASN A 107 21.42 8.95 7.96
N HIS A 108 21.60 9.39 9.22
CA HIS A 108 20.77 10.46 9.79
C HIS A 108 20.80 11.77 8.98
N GLU A 109 21.92 12.11 8.32
CA GLU A 109 22.00 13.30 7.46
C GLU A 109 21.11 13.21 6.21
N SER A 110 20.80 11.99 5.73
CA SER A 110 19.90 11.76 4.58
C SER A 110 18.49 12.30 4.83
N PHE A 111 18.08 12.39 6.11
CA PHE A 111 16.82 13.05 6.46
C PHE A 111 16.81 14.53 6.06
N ARG A 112 17.94 15.24 6.21
CA ARG A 112 18.05 16.64 5.78
C ARG A 112 17.96 16.76 4.27
N THR A 113 18.57 15.83 3.52
CA THR A 113 18.38 15.79 2.06
C THR A 113 16.90 15.65 1.73
N TRP A 114 16.21 14.69 2.35
CA TRP A 114 14.79 14.45 2.15
C TRP A 114 13.92 15.70 2.45
N LEU A 115 14.16 16.37 3.58
CA LEU A 115 13.44 17.61 3.95
C LEU A 115 13.63 18.73 2.93
N ASN A 116 14.82 18.84 2.36
CA ASN A 116 15.17 19.92 1.44
C ASN A 116 14.62 19.70 0.01
N ARG A 117 13.86 18.63 -0.24
CA ARG A 117 13.35 18.23 -1.58
C ARG A 117 12.75 19.38 -2.38
N HIS A 118 12.05 20.30 -1.72
CA HIS A 118 11.29 21.38 -2.36
C HIS A 118 12.01 22.74 -2.39
N ASN A 119 13.27 22.81 -1.93
CA ASN A 119 14.00 24.08 -1.88
C ASN A 119 14.39 24.59 -3.28
N ASN A 120 14.83 23.68 -4.17
CA ASN A 120 15.23 23.99 -5.54
C ASN A 120 15.44 22.69 -6.36
N GLU A 121 15.69 22.84 -7.67
CA GLU A 121 15.91 21.71 -8.58
C GLU A 121 17.13 20.84 -8.24
N VAL A 122 18.18 21.44 -7.66
CA VAL A 122 19.38 20.70 -7.22
C VAL A 122 19.03 19.79 -6.06
N SER A 123 18.30 20.30 -5.07
CA SER A 123 17.84 19.54 -3.91
C SER A 123 16.83 18.45 -4.29
N MET A 124 15.91 18.75 -5.22
CA MET A 124 14.99 17.73 -5.76
C MET A 124 15.76 16.59 -6.45
N ARG A 125 16.80 16.90 -7.24
CA ARG A 125 17.65 15.89 -7.89
C ARG A 125 18.44 15.07 -6.88
N ALA A 126 18.99 15.72 -5.84
CA ALA A 126 19.69 15.03 -4.76
C ALA A 126 18.80 13.97 -4.10
N VAL A 127 17.58 14.35 -3.71
CA VAL A 127 16.60 13.41 -3.11
C VAL A 127 16.24 12.28 -4.07
N LYS A 128 15.99 12.57 -5.36
CA LYS A 128 15.66 11.53 -6.35
C LYS A 128 16.78 10.51 -6.54
N ASN A 129 18.04 10.95 -6.47
CA ASN A 129 19.20 10.08 -6.64
C ASN A 129 19.47 9.25 -5.39
N GLU A 130 19.42 9.87 -4.21
CA GLU A 130 19.68 9.24 -2.92
C GLU A 130 18.58 8.22 -2.57
N PHE A 131 17.32 8.63 -2.65
CA PHE A 131 16.17 7.79 -2.32
C PHE A 131 15.65 6.99 -3.51
N ARG A 132 16.51 6.68 -4.48
CA ARG A 132 16.15 5.82 -5.60
C ARG A 132 15.94 4.40 -5.07
N ILE A 133 14.78 3.81 -5.35
CA ILE A 133 14.38 2.53 -4.76
C ILE A 133 15.39 1.39 -4.97
N THR A 134 16.08 1.36 -6.12
CA THR A 134 17.11 0.36 -6.40
C THR A 134 18.28 0.49 -5.42
N CYS A 135 18.73 1.71 -5.13
CA CYS A 135 19.81 1.95 -4.16
C CYS A 135 19.41 1.50 -2.76
N LEU A 136 18.15 1.68 -2.37
CA LEU A 136 17.66 1.26 -1.06
C LEU A 136 17.57 -0.26 -0.94
N PHE A 137 17.24 -0.96 -2.04
CA PHE A 137 17.30 -2.42 -2.10
C PHE A 137 18.74 -2.93 -2.05
N ASP A 138 19.68 -2.27 -2.77
CA ASP A 138 21.10 -2.62 -2.73
C ASP A 138 21.66 -2.48 -1.29
N GLU A 139 21.28 -1.41 -0.58
CA GLU A 139 21.64 -1.24 0.84
C GLU A 139 21.06 -2.36 1.69
N LEU A 140 19.76 -2.68 1.53
CA LEU A 140 19.12 -3.77 2.26
C LEU A 140 19.79 -5.13 1.98
N GLU A 141 20.16 -5.41 0.74
CA GLU A 141 20.83 -6.65 0.35
C GLU A 141 22.21 -6.79 1.02
N SER A 142 22.94 -5.69 1.15
CA SER A 142 24.24 -5.68 1.82
C SER A 142 24.17 -6.08 3.30
N ILE A 143 22.99 -5.97 3.92
CA ILE A 143 22.76 -6.22 5.35
C ILE A 143 22.00 -7.53 5.58
N ASP A 144 20.91 -7.75 4.85
CA ASP A 144 20.09 -8.95 4.96
C ASP A 144 19.56 -9.37 3.59
N LYS A 145 20.25 -10.33 2.97
CA LYS A 145 19.88 -10.91 1.67
C LYS A 145 18.51 -11.59 1.67
N LYS A 146 18.08 -12.16 2.80
CA LYS A 146 16.79 -12.85 2.90
C LYS A 146 15.67 -11.82 2.93
N LEU A 147 15.81 -10.79 3.76
CA LEU A 147 14.84 -9.70 3.83
C LEU A 147 14.79 -8.92 2.51
N HIS A 148 15.94 -8.64 1.88
CA HIS A 148 16.02 -8.11 0.53
C HIS A 148 15.16 -8.91 -0.45
N ARG A 149 15.39 -10.22 -0.57
CA ARG A 149 14.65 -11.08 -1.49
C ARG A 149 13.14 -11.04 -1.25
N ILE A 150 12.71 -11.10 0.02
CA ILE A 150 11.27 -11.07 0.36
C ILE A 150 10.67 -9.70 0.01
N SER A 151 11.30 -8.61 0.43
CA SER A 151 10.82 -7.26 0.18
C SER A 151 10.79 -6.93 -1.32
N LYS A 152 11.77 -7.41 -2.08
CA LYS A 152 11.84 -7.22 -3.54
C LYS A 152 10.75 -8.01 -4.26
N ASP A 153 10.51 -9.27 -3.90
CA ASP A 153 9.41 -10.06 -4.45
C ASP A 153 8.05 -9.39 -4.20
N LEU A 154 7.82 -8.91 -2.97
CA LEU A 154 6.59 -8.17 -2.64
C LEU A 154 6.47 -6.87 -3.45
N TYR A 155 7.57 -6.12 -3.59
CA TYR A 155 7.60 -4.89 -4.37
C TYR A 155 7.27 -5.13 -5.85
N ASP A 156 7.91 -6.12 -6.46
CA ASP A 156 7.68 -6.46 -7.87
C ASP A 156 6.25 -6.95 -8.11
N ARG A 157 5.68 -7.71 -7.17
CA ARG A 157 4.25 -8.05 -7.20
C ARG A 157 3.36 -6.82 -7.17
N THR A 158 3.71 -5.77 -6.42
CA THR A 158 2.90 -4.54 -6.46
C THR A 158 2.90 -3.91 -7.84
N ILE A 159 4.03 -3.96 -8.56
CA ILE A 159 4.13 -3.46 -9.94
C ILE A 159 3.25 -4.30 -10.87
N ASP A 160 3.41 -5.63 -10.81
CA ASP A 160 2.71 -6.58 -11.69
C ASP A 160 1.19 -6.53 -11.53
N PHE A 161 0.67 -6.33 -10.32
CA PHE A 161 -0.77 -6.50 -10.05
C PHE A 161 -1.56 -5.20 -9.83
N GLY A 162 -0.97 -4.02 -9.98
CA GLY A 162 -1.77 -2.78 -9.97
C GLY A 162 -1.05 -1.45 -9.74
N ALA A 163 0.20 -1.46 -9.31
CA ALA A 163 0.98 -0.24 -9.07
C ALA A 163 1.54 0.41 -10.35
N HIS A 164 1.42 -0.26 -11.50
CA HIS A 164 1.72 0.29 -12.82
C HIS A 164 0.64 -0.15 -13.82
N PRO A 165 0.22 0.70 -14.78
CA PRO A 165 -0.54 0.25 -15.94
C PRO A 165 0.25 -0.86 -16.66
N ASN A 166 -0.25 -2.08 -16.61
CA ASN A 166 0.32 -3.22 -17.31
C ASN A 166 -0.81 -4.21 -17.65
N GLU A 167 -0.55 -5.11 -18.59
CA GLU A 167 -1.56 -6.06 -19.09
C GLU A 167 -2.18 -6.89 -17.96
N ARG A 168 -1.36 -7.42 -17.03
CA ARG A 168 -1.82 -8.25 -15.90
C ARG A 168 -2.73 -7.49 -14.94
N ALA A 169 -2.43 -6.23 -14.66
CA ALA A 169 -3.27 -5.37 -13.83
C ALA A 169 -4.65 -5.14 -14.47
N PHE A 170 -4.72 -5.02 -15.79
CA PHE A 170 -5.99 -4.86 -16.52
C PHE A 170 -6.74 -6.18 -16.70
N SER A 171 -6.04 -7.26 -17.05
CA SER A 171 -6.67 -8.56 -17.34
C SER A 171 -7.12 -9.31 -16.09
N SER A 172 -6.51 -9.06 -14.92
CA SER A 172 -6.89 -9.71 -13.65
C SER A 172 -8.36 -9.47 -13.23
N ASN A 173 -8.98 -8.37 -13.67
CA ASN A 173 -10.39 -8.07 -13.42
C ASN A 173 -11.29 -8.27 -14.64
N MET A 174 -10.76 -8.85 -15.72
CA MET A 174 -11.48 -9.03 -16.98
C MET A 174 -11.89 -10.49 -17.16
N LYS A 175 -13.16 -10.70 -17.50
CA LYS A 175 -13.69 -11.98 -17.96
C LYS A 175 -13.99 -11.88 -19.44
N ILE A 176 -13.33 -12.71 -20.25
CA ILE A 176 -13.64 -12.84 -21.68
C ILE A 176 -14.68 -13.94 -21.82
N LEU A 177 -15.79 -13.62 -22.46
CA LEU A 177 -16.83 -14.55 -22.85
C LEU A 177 -16.80 -14.65 -24.38
N GLU A 178 -16.28 -15.76 -24.89
CA GLU A 178 -16.22 -16.04 -26.32
C GLU A 178 -17.51 -16.72 -26.78
N GLY A 179 -18.23 -16.08 -27.70
CA GLY A 179 -19.32 -16.67 -28.47
C GLY A 179 -18.89 -16.98 -29.91
N THR A 180 -19.69 -17.77 -30.62
CA THR A 180 -19.39 -18.20 -32.00
C THR A 180 -19.25 -17.06 -33.01
N GLU A 181 -19.79 -15.87 -32.72
CA GLU A 181 -19.73 -14.68 -33.59
C GLU A 181 -19.31 -13.38 -32.87
N THR A 182 -19.16 -13.41 -31.54
CA THR A 182 -18.83 -12.21 -30.75
C THR A 182 -17.89 -12.52 -29.59
N VAL A 183 -16.96 -11.61 -29.30
CA VAL A 183 -16.16 -11.61 -28.07
C VAL A 183 -16.73 -10.55 -27.15
N LYS A 184 -17.23 -10.95 -25.98
CA LYS A 184 -17.69 -10.02 -24.94
C LYS A 184 -16.64 -9.95 -23.84
N MET A 185 -16.17 -8.74 -23.55
CA MET A 185 -15.28 -8.47 -22.42
C MET A 185 -16.10 -7.87 -21.27
N GLU A 186 -16.11 -8.56 -20.13
CA GLU A 186 -16.71 -8.07 -18.89
C GLU A 186 -15.60 -7.66 -17.93
N LEU A 187 -15.45 -6.35 -17.72
CA LEU A 187 -14.58 -5.84 -16.67
C LEU A 187 -15.38 -5.74 -15.37
N ARG A 188 -14.90 -6.39 -14.31
CA ARG A 188 -15.40 -6.15 -12.95
C ARG A 188 -14.87 -4.81 -12.46
N TYR A 189 -15.60 -3.76 -12.81
CA TYR A 189 -15.32 -2.40 -12.35
C TYR A 189 -15.94 -2.21 -10.96
N MET A 190 -15.08 -2.09 -9.95
CA MET A 190 -15.46 -1.70 -8.60
C MET A 190 -16.40 -2.66 -7.83
N THR A 191 -16.48 -3.95 -8.20
CA THR A 191 -16.97 -5.10 -7.39
C THR A 191 -16.64 -6.45 -8.01
#